data_AF-A0A3L7T561-F1
#
_entry.id   AF-A0A3L7T561-F1
#
_cell.length_a   1.000
_cell.length_b   1.000
_cell.length_c   1.000
_cell.angle_alpha   90.00
_cell.angle_beta   90.00
_cell.angle_gamma   90.00
#
_symmetry.space_group_name_H-M   'P 1'
#
loop_
_entity.id
_entity.type
_entity.pdbx_description
1 polymer ?
#
loop_
_entity_poly.entity_id
_entity_poly.type
_entity_poly.pdbx_seq_one_letter_code
_entity_poly.pdbx_strand_id
1 'polypeptide(L)'
;MLLAAGDILGMDIVLLRMVVLAALGGALGSVVRDRVVSVLRTRAGRADLGVLAVNLAACVIVGLGAGFAGADPIAHFMVLGFAGGLSTWSSLAVEVAGEIRARRWARIALHVPGAFALALALFLAARALAGDHP
;
A
#
# COMPACT_ATOMS: atom_id res chain seq x y z
N MET A 1 -16.86 -6.36 -38.30
CA MET A 1 -17.74 -6.84 -37.20
C MET A 1 -17.06 -7.88 -36.31
N LEU A 2 -16.33 -8.87 -36.86
CA LEU A 2 -15.56 -9.84 -36.04
C LEU A 2 -14.43 -9.22 -35.20
N LEU A 3 -13.73 -8.19 -35.71
CA LEU A 3 -12.64 -7.51 -35.00
C LEU A 3 -13.11 -6.79 -33.71
N ALA A 4 -14.26 -6.11 -33.76
CA ALA A 4 -14.82 -5.40 -32.60
C ALA A 4 -15.27 -6.35 -31.47
N ALA A 5 -15.75 -7.56 -31.80
CA ALA A 5 -16.13 -8.55 -30.80
C ALA A 5 -14.90 -9.16 -30.08
N GLY A 6 -13.78 -9.33 -30.80
CA GLY A 6 -12.52 -9.78 -30.22
C GLY A 6 -11.92 -8.77 -29.23
N ASP A 7 -12.00 -7.47 -29.56
CA ASP A 7 -11.50 -6.40 -28.68
C ASP A 7 -12.34 -6.24 -27.41
N ILE A 8 -13.66 -6.39 -27.51
CA ILE A 8 -14.57 -6.32 -26.35
C ILE A 8 -14.32 -7.50 -25.40
N LEU A 9 -14.26 -8.73 -25.92
CA LEU A 9 -13.96 -9.92 -25.10
C LEU A 9 -12.56 -9.85 -24.46
N GLY A 10 -11.57 -9.32 -25.19
CA GLY A 10 -10.22 -9.11 -24.66
C GLY A 10 -10.19 -8.13 -23.49
N MET A 11 -10.95 -7.04 -23.58
CA MET A 11 -11.06 -6.03 -22.52
C MET A 11 -11.75 -6.60 -21.26
N ASP A 12 -12.79 -7.40 -21.43
CA ASP A 12 -13.51 -8.04 -20.31
C ASP A 12 -12.61 -9.01 -19.54
N ILE A 13 -11.77 -9.79 -20.23
CA ILE A 13 -10.83 -10.73 -19.61
C ILE A 13 -9.73 -10.00 -18.84
N VAL A 14 -9.18 -8.92 -19.40
CA VAL A 14 -8.15 -8.11 -18.72
C VAL A 14 -8.71 -7.46 -17.46
N LEU A 15 -9.93 -6.91 -17.53
CA LEU A 15 -10.61 -6.33 -16.39
C LEU A 15 -10.89 -7.38 -15.31
N LEU A 16 -11.43 -8.54 -15.68
CA LEU A 16 -11.70 -9.63 -14.74
C LEU A 16 -10.42 -10.08 -14.03
N ARG A 17 -9.33 -10.25 -14.78
CA ARG A 17 -8.02 -10.61 -14.22
C ARG A 17 -7.51 -9.55 -13.25
N MET A 18 -7.59 -8.27 -13.62
CA MET A 18 -7.20 -7.16 -12.76
C MET A 18 -7.98 -7.18 -11.44
N VAL A 19 -9.31 -7.29 -11.51
CA VAL A 19 -10.19 -7.28 -10.33
C VAL A 19 -9.88 -8.45 -9.41
N VAL A 20 -9.76 -9.66 -9.94
CA VAL A 20 -9.47 -10.86 -9.13
C VAL A 20 -8.11 -10.75 -8.45
N LEU A 21 -7.07 -10.35 -9.18
CA LEU A 21 -5.72 -10.23 -8.62
C LEU A 21 -5.62 -9.11 -7.59
N ALA A 22 -6.23 -7.94 -7.87
CA ALA A 22 -6.28 -6.83 -6.92
C ALA A 22 -7.07 -7.21 -5.66
N ALA A 23 -8.20 -7.92 -5.79
CA ALA A 23 -8.99 -8.36 -4.65
C ALA A 23 -8.23 -9.36 -3.77
N LEU A 24 -7.56 -10.35 -4.37
CA LEU A 24 -6.74 -11.32 -3.63
C LEU A 24 -5.55 -10.65 -2.94
N GLY A 25 -4.83 -9.79 -3.66
CA GLY A 25 -3.73 -9.01 -3.10
C GLY A 25 -4.21 -8.12 -1.94
N GLY A 26 -5.30 -7.39 -2.14
CA GLY A 26 -5.88 -6.50 -1.13
C GLY A 26 -6.34 -7.22 0.12
N ALA A 27 -7.01 -8.37 -0.04
CA ALA A 27 -7.38 -9.22 1.08
C ALA A 27 -6.15 -9.66 1.89
N LEU A 28 -5.12 -10.17 1.22
CA LEU A 28 -3.89 -10.60 1.88
C LEU A 28 -3.17 -9.43 2.57
N GLY A 29 -3.04 -8.28 1.89
CA GLY A 29 -2.43 -7.07 2.43
C GLY A 29 -3.14 -6.58 3.70
N SER A 30 -4.47 -6.62 3.71
CA SER A 30 -5.26 -6.20 4.87
C SER A 30 -5.09 -7.13 6.08
N VAL A 31 -4.93 -8.44 5.86
CA VAL A 31 -4.67 -9.44 6.91
C VAL A 31 -3.27 -9.25 7.50
N VAL A 32 -2.26 -9.07 6.64
CA VAL A 32 -0.88 -8.79 7.09
C VAL A 32 -0.85 -7.49 7.89
N ARG A 33 -1.52 -6.45 7.41
CA ARG A 33 -1.67 -5.17 8.11
C ARG A 33 -2.24 -5.34 9.50
N ASP A 34 -3.38 -6.01 9.63
CA ASP A 34 -4.01 -6.25 10.92
C ASP A 34 -3.05 -6.99 11.87
N ARG A 35 -2.36 -8.01 11.37
CA ARG A 35 -1.43 -8.78 12.19
C ARG A 35 -0.26 -7.93 12.69
N VAL A 36 0.38 -7.14 11.82
CA VAL A 36 1.51 -6.26 12.19
C VAL A 36 1.07 -5.23 13.22
N VAL A 37 -0.04 -4.53 12.97
CA VAL A 37 -0.58 -3.50 13.88
C VAL A 37 -0.98 -4.12 15.22
N SER A 38 -1.62 -5.30 15.20
CA SER A 38 -2.03 -6.02 16.41
C SER A 38 -0.83 -6.48 17.24
N VAL A 39 0.24 -6.98 16.61
CA VAL A 39 1.46 -7.37 17.31
C VAL A 39 2.13 -6.17 17.98
N LEU A 40 2.29 -5.03 17.31
CA LEU A 40 2.90 -3.86 17.93
C LEU A 40 2.01 -3.20 18.99
N ARG A 41 0.69 -3.24 18.80
CA ARG A 41 -0.26 -2.84 19.84
C ARG A 41 -0.12 -3.68 21.11
N THR A 42 -0.11 -5.01 20.97
CA THR A 42 -0.11 -5.93 22.12
C THR A 42 1.24 -6.04 22.80
N ARG A 43 2.35 -6.06 22.05
CA ARG A 43 3.69 -6.26 22.61
C ARG A 43 4.37 -4.98 23.07
N ALA A 44 4.11 -3.86 22.39
CA ALA A 44 4.80 -2.59 22.66
C ALA A 44 3.86 -1.48 23.12
N GLY A 45 2.53 -1.66 23.06
CA GLY A 45 1.57 -0.58 23.27
C GLY A 45 1.64 0.48 22.18
N ARG A 46 2.16 0.14 20.98
CA ARG A 46 2.47 1.08 19.90
C ARG A 46 1.79 0.69 18.58
N ALA A 47 0.46 0.84 18.54
CA ALA A 47 -0.31 0.62 17.31
C ALA A 47 0.08 1.61 16.21
N ASP A 48 0.37 2.86 16.59
CA ASP A 48 0.95 3.94 15.80
C ASP A 48 2.17 3.49 14.96
N LEU A 49 3.12 2.78 15.58
CA LEU A 49 4.29 2.26 14.88
C LEU A 49 3.95 1.11 13.92
N GLY A 50 2.92 0.34 14.22
CA GLY A 50 2.40 -0.70 13.31
C GLY A 50 1.81 -0.09 12.06
N VAL A 51 0.98 0.94 12.22
CA VAL A 51 0.37 1.68 11.12
C VAL A 51 1.45 2.39 10.28
N LEU A 52 2.48 2.93 10.91
CA LEU A 52 3.62 3.49 10.19
C LEU A 52 4.34 2.42 9.36
N ALA A 53 4.70 1.29 9.97
CA ALA A 53 5.47 0.24 9.30
C ALA A 53 4.77 -0.31 8.04
N VAL A 54 3.47 -0.58 8.11
CA VAL A 54 2.70 -1.12 6.98
C VAL A 54 2.57 -0.12 5.82
N ASN A 55 2.40 1.18 6.12
CA ASN A 55 2.36 2.22 5.10
C ASN A 55 3.74 2.39 4.42
N LEU A 56 4.84 2.39 5.20
CA LEU A 56 6.19 2.47 4.65
C LEU A 56 6.53 1.26 3.77
N ALA A 57 6.18 0.06 4.23
CA ALA A 57 6.36 -1.17 3.45
C ALA A 57 5.56 -1.12 2.14
N ALA A 58 4.31 -0.63 2.17
CA ALA A 58 3.51 -0.42 0.97
C ALA A 58 4.19 0.55 0.00
N CYS A 59 4.73 1.68 0.47
CA CYS A 59 5.47 2.62 -0.38
C CYS A 59 6.71 2.00 -1.03
N VAL A 60 7.45 1.13 -0.33
CA VAL A 60 8.56 0.38 -0.92
C VAL A 60 8.06 -0.55 -2.03
N ILE A 61 6.97 -1.29 -1.80
CA ILE A 61 6.38 -2.20 -2.79
C ILE A 61 5.93 -1.42 -4.04
N VAL A 62 5.28 -0.28 -3.86
CA VAL A 62 4.86 0.58 -4.98
C VAL A 62 6.07 1.16 -5.72
N GLY A 63 7.13 1.56 -5.00
CA GLY A 63 8.37 2.05 -5.60
C GLY A 63 9.08 0.99 -6.44
N LEU A 64 9.21 -0.23 -5.90
CA LEU A 64 9.73 -1.38 -6.64
C LEU A 64 8.85 -1.74 -7.84
N GLY A 65 7.53 -1.57 -7.68
CA GLY A 65 6.55 -1.88 -8.70
C GLY A 65 6.32 -0.79 -9.75
N ALA A 66 6.96 0.38 -9.63
CA ALA A 66 6.76 1.50 -10.53
C ALA A 66 7.25 1.22 -11.96
N GLY A 67 8.09 0.20 -12.16
CA GLY A 67 8.54 -0.27 -13.47
C GLY A 67 7.61 -1.28 -14.14
N PHE A 68 6.50 -1.68 -13.50
CA PHE A 68 5.54 -2.58 -14.15
C PHE A 68 4.54 -1.80 -15.02
N ALA A 69 4.43 -2.17 -16.30
CA ALA A 69 3.43 -1.61 -17.21
C ALA A 69 2.00 -1.93 -16.75
N GLY A 70 1.04 -1.04 -17.06
CA GLY A 70 -0.33 -1.05 -16.50
C GLY A 70 -1.22 -2.27 -16.78
N ALA A 71 -0.74 -3.28 -17.52
CA ALA A 71 -1.45 -4.55 -17.76
C ALA A 71 -0.80 -5.76 -17.06
N ASP A 72 0.30 -5.55 -16.34
CA ASP A 72 1.05 -6.62 -15.68
C ASP A 72 0.23 -7.26 -14.54
N PRO A 73 -0.04 -8.58 -14.59
CA PRO A 73 -0.72 -9.30 -13.51
C PRO A 73 -0.05 -9.13 -12.14
N ILE A 74 1.27 -9.06 -12.09
CA ILE A 74 2.05 -8.85 -10.87
C ILE A 74 1.75 -7.46 -10.32
N ALA A 75 1.64 -6.43 -11.16
CA ALA A 75 1.28 -5.08 -10.72
C ALA A 75 -0.14 -5.05 -10.13
N HIS A 76 -1.11 -5.71 -10.76
CA HIS A 76 -2.46 -5.79 -10.23
C HIS A 76 -2.51 -6.46 -8.85
N PHE A 77 -1.77 -7.56 -8.67
CA PHE A 77 -1.72 -8.24 -7.38
C PHE A 77 -0.91 -7.48 -6.33
N MET A 78 0.33 -7.07 -6.64
CA MET A 78 1.29 -6.52 -5.68
C MET A 78 1.06 -5.04 -5.38
N VAL A 79 0.84 -4.22 -6.42
CA VAL A 79 0.75 -2.76 -6.31
C VAL A 79 -0.69 -2.35 -6.01
N LEU A 80 -1.61 -2.66 -6.92
CA LEU A 80 -3.02 -2.28 -6.75
C LEU A 80 -3.67 -3.05 -5.58
N GLY A 81 -3.42 -4.36 -5.51
CA GLY A 81 -3.95 -5.23 -4.46
C GLY A 81 -3.20 -5.11 -3.15
N PHE A 82 -2.07 -5.79 -3.03
CA PHE A 82 -1.38 -6.04 -1.76
C PHE A 82 -0.90 -4.76 -1.07
N ALA A 83 -0.19 -3.87 -1.77
CA ALA A 83 0.20 -2.58 -1.21
C ALA A 83 -1.03 -1.70 -0.89
N GLY A 84 -2.07 -1.75 -1.72
CA GLY A 84 -3.35 -1.09 -1.47
C GLY A 84 -4.04 -1.56 -0.18
N GLY A 85 -4.09 -2.88 0.06
CA GLY A 85 -4.65 -3.46 1.28
C GLY A 85 -3.76 -3.32 2.51
N LEU A 86 -2.44 -3.31 2.31
CA LEU A 86 -1.42 -3.17 3.36
C LEU A 86 -1.38 -1.73 3.93
N SER A 87 -1.49 -0.73 3.06
CA SER A 87 -1.53 0.68 3.46
C SER A 87 -2.86 1.05 4.14
N THR A 88 -2.85 2.11 4.95
CA THR A 88 -4.06 2.64 5.60
C THR A 88 -3.86 4.07 6.08
N TRP A 89 -4.62 4.99 5.50
CA TRP A 89 -4.68 6.38 5.97
C TRP A 89 -5.73 6.55 7.08
N SER A 90 -6.80 5.77 7.05
CA SER A 90 -7.88 5.84 8.04
C SER A 90 -7.41 5.39 9.42
N SER A 91 -6.59 4.35 9.52
CA SER A 91 -6.01 3.94 10.80
C SER A 91 -5.00 4.96 11.32
N LEU A 92 -4.23 5.60 10.43
CA LEU A 92 -3.31 6.68 10.82
C LEU A 92 -4.07 7.85 11.45
N ALA A 93 -5.22 8.23 10.87
CA ALA A 93 -6.06 9.29 11.42
C ALA A 93 -6.56 8.97 12.84
N VAL A 94 -6.91 7.71 13.13
CA VAL A 94 -7.31 7.27 14.48
C VAL A 94 -6.18 7.42 15.48
N GLU A 95 -4.97 6.99 15.13
CA GLU A 95 -3.78 7.12 15.99
C GLU A 95 -3.45 8.60 16.26
N VAL A 96 -3.44 9.44 15.22
CA VAL A 96 -3.21 10.89 15.35
C VAL A 96 -4.28 11.55 16.23
N ALA A 97 -5.56 11.19 16.07
CA ALA A 97 -6.62 11.71 16.94
C ALA A 97 -6.45 11.29 18.41
N GLY A 98 -5.90 10.10 18.68
CA GLY A 98 -5.50 9.68 20.02
C GLY A 98 -4.37 10.55 20.59
N GLU A 99 -3.33 10.80 19.81
CA GLU A 99 -2.19 11.63 20.20
C GLU A 99 -2.58 13.11 20.43
N ILE A 100 -3.49 13.66 19.62
CA ILE A 100 -4.04 15.02 19.80
C ILE A 100 -4.74 15.12 21.16
N ARG A 101 -5.63 14.18 21.48
CA ARG A 101 -6.35 14.16 22.76
C ARG A 101 -5.38 14.07 23.95
N ALA A 102 -4.28 13.35 23.79
CA ALA A 102 -3.24 13.23 24.80
C ALA A 102 -2.23 14.39 24.81
N ARG A 103 -2.38 15.40 23.94
CA ARG A 103 -1.49 16.57 23.79
C ARG A 103 -0.03 16.18 23.51
N ARG A 104 0.22 15.05 22.85
CA ARG A 104 1.56 14.54 22.54
C ARG A 104 2.06 15.02 21.16
N TRP A 105 2.22 16.32 21.00
CA TRP A 105 2.54 16.98 19.72
C TRP A 105 3.83 16.47 19.04
N ALA A 106 4.87 16.16 19.81
CA ALA A 106 6.11 15.60 19.27
C ALA A 106 5.87 14.26 18.54
N ARG A 107 4.93 13.44 19.02
CA ARG A 107 4.57 12.17 18.36
C ARG A 107 3.76 12.42 17.10
N ILE A 108 2.89 13.44 17.09
CA ILE A 108 2.11 13.80 15.89
C ILE A 108 3.02 14.24 14.75
N ALA A 109 4.05 15.04 15.04
CA ALA A 109 5.05 15.45 14.06
C ALA A 109 5.79 14.25 13.44
N LEU A 110 6.06 13.21 14.24
CA LEU A 110 6.66 11.97 13.73
C LEU A 110 5.71 11.19 12.79
N HIS A 111 4.43 11.13 13.15
CA HIS A 111 3.44 10.28 12.46
C HIS A 111 2.86 10.88 11.18
N VAL A 112 2.88 12.20 10.99
CA VAL A 112 2.25 12.83 9.82
C VAL A 112 3.31 13.35 8.84
N PRO A 113 4.03 14.45 9.11
CA PRO A 113 5.05 14.92 8.18
C PRO A 113 6.27 13.99 8.14
N GLY A 114 6.70 13.43 9.29
CA GLY A 114 7.81 12.48 9.33
C GLY A 114 7.53 11.19 8.56
N ALA A 115 6.33 10.62 8.76
CA ALA A 115 5.89 9.44 8.02
C ALA A 115 5.80 9.69 6.51
N PHE A 116 5.25 10.84 6.10
CA PHE A 116 5.16 11.21 4.69
C PHE A 116 6.53 11.39 4.04
N ALA A 117 7.44 12.12 4.70
CA ALA A 117 8.80 12.33 4.19
C ALA A 117 9.56 11.00 4.06
N LEU A 118 9.46 10.13 5.06
CA LEU A 118 10.09 8.81 5.02
C LEU A 118 9.45 7.89 3.97
N ALA A 119 8.12 7.90 3.85
CA ALA A 119 7.40 7.17 2.82
C ALA A 119 7.85 7.59 1.41
N LEU A 120 7.96 8.89 1.17
CA LEU A 120 8.45 9.43 -0.10
C LEU A 120 9.91 9.03 -0.35
N ALA A 121 10.78 9.17 0.64
CA ALA A 121 12.19 8.78 0.52
C ALA A 121 12.35 7.29 0.20
N LEU A 122 11.61 6.42 0.89
CA LEU A 122 11.62 4.99 0.64
C LEU A 122 11.04 4.63 -0.72
N PHE A 123 9.96 5.27 -1.15
CA PHE A 123 9.41 5.11 -2.48
C PHE A 123 10.45 5.47 -3.55
N LEU A 124 11.09 6.63 -3.45
CA LEU A 124 12.09 7.08 -4.42
C LEU A 124 13.32 6.17 -4.45
N ALA A 125 13.81 5.74 -3.27
CA ALA A 125 14.92 4.80 -3.17
C ALA A 125 14.57 3.45 -3.79
N ALA A 126 13.39 2.91 -3.49
CA ALA A 126 12.89 1.67 -4.08
C ALA A 126 12.74 1.77 -5.60
N ARG A 127 12.20 2.89 -6.09
CA ARG A 127 12.10 3.17 -7.53
C ARG A 127 13.47 3.23 -8.19
N ALA A 128 14.45 3.88 -7.57
CA ALA A 128 15.81 3.94 -8.10
C ALA A 128 16.46 2.54 -8.19
N LEU A 129 16.16 1.65 -7.23
CA LEU A 129 16.64 0.27 -7.24
C LEU A 129 15.94 -0.60 -8.29
N ALA A 130 14.66 -0.34 -8.58
CA ALA A 130 13.94 -1.06 -9.63
C ALA A 130 14.47 -0.75 -11.04
N GLY A 131 15.16 0.37 -11.21
CA GLY A 131 15.63 0.83 -12.52
C GLY A 131 14.49 1.37 -13.39
N ASP A 132 14.85 2.13 -14.42
CA ASP A 132 13.89 2.53 -15.47
C ASP A 132 13.67 1.33 -16.39
N HIS A 133 12.82 0.38 -15.97
CA HIS A 133 12.31 -0.63 -16.90
C HIS A 133 11.26 0.03 -17.81
N PRO A 134 11.46 0.01 -19.14
CA PRO A 134 10.56 0.64 -20.10
C PRO A 134 9.17 -0.01 -20.16
#